data_AF-A0A6P5H3D6-F1
#
_entry.id   AF-A0A6P5H3D6-F1
#
_cell.length_a   1.000
_cell.length_b   1.000
_cell.length_c   1.000
_cell.angle_alpha   90.00
_cell.angle_beta   90.00
_cell.angle_gamma   90.00
#
_symmetry.space_group_name_H-M   'P 1'
#
loop_
_entity.id
_entity.type
_entity.pdbx_description
1 polymer ?
#
loop_
_entity_poly.entity_id
_entity_poly.type
_entity_poly.pdbx_seq_one_letter_code
_entity_poly.pdbx_strand_id
1 'polypeptide(L)'
;MARNEEKAQSMLNRFIAMKQEEKRKPKERRPYLASECRDLAEADRWRSEILREIGAKVAEIQNEGLGEHRLHDLNDEINKVLRERAHWERRIVELGGPNYARGAPRMTDLEGNIVDVPNPSGRGPGYRYFGAAKKLPSVLELFEKPPEEKRRRTRYDIYKRIDASYYGYRDDEDGVLERLEGPAEAEMWEKAVAEWRRLESIRREAMKAVKSGEVATAGAPEQWHGTAERSTEVLFKGEEDASG
;
A
#
# COMPACT_ATOMS: atom_id res chain seq x y z
N MET A 1 48.27 -49.04 -11.33
CA MET A 1 47.75 -48.13 -12.37
C MET A 1 48.07 -46.71 -11.95
N ALA A 2 48.76 -45.92 -12.79
CA ALA A 2 49.08 -44.52 -12.49
C ALA A 2 47.82 -43.66 -12.29
N ARG A 3 47.90 -42.64 -11.43
CA ARG A 3 46.78 -41.71 -11.17
C ARG A 3 46.44 -40.91 -12.43
N ASN A 4 45.21 -40.42 -12.53
CA ASN A 4 44.73 -39.71 -13.73
C ASN A 4 45.58 -38.46 -14.05
N GLU A 5 46.07 -37.76 -13.01
CA GLU A 5 46.99 -36.63 -13.15
C GLU A 5 48.33 -37.04 -13.77
N GLU A 6 48.93 -38.16 -13.35
CA GLU A 6 50.19 -38.66 -13.90
C GLU A 6 50.02 -39.10 -15.36
N LYS A 7 48.88 -39.74 -15.68
CA LYS A 7 48.54 -40.07 -17.07
C LYS A 7 48.40 -38.81 -17.91
N ALA A 8 47.68 -37.80 -17.43
CA ALA A 8 47.53 -36.52 -18.12
C ALA A 8 48.87 -35.79 -18.34
N GLN A 9 49.82 -35.95 -17.42
CA GLN A 9 51.16 -35.37 -17.52
C GLN A 9 52.16 -36.20 -18.35
N SER A 10 51.77 -37.36 -18.87
CA SER A 10 52.65 -38.16 -19.73
C SER A 10 53.10 -37.39 -20.98
N MET A 11 54.31 -37.69 -21.46
CA MET A 11 54.90 -37.02 -22.63
C MET A 11 53.99 -37.04 -23.86
N LEU A 12 53.29 -38.17 -24.09
CA LEU A 12 52.34 -38.31 -25.18
C LEU A 12 51.14 -37.38 -25.03
N ASN A 13 50.55 -37.30 -23.84
CA ASN A 13 49.39 -36.45 -23.60
C ASN A 13 49.75 -34.96 -23.65
N ARG A 14 50.95 -34.58 -23.17
CA ARG A 14 51.48 -33.23 -23.37
C ARG A 14 51.69 -32.90 -24.84
N PHE A 15 52.23 -33.83 -25.63
CA PHE A 15 52.43 -33.65 -27.08
C PHE A 15 51.10 -33.53 -27.84
N ILE A 16 50.10 -34.35 -27.50
CA ILE A 16 48.75 -34.27 -28.08
C ILE A 16 48.11 -32.93 -27.71
N ALA A 17 48.21 -32.49 -26.46
CA ALA A 17 47.71 -31.19 -26.03
C ALA A 17 48.38 -30.03 -26.79
N MET A 18 49.71 -30.04 -26.92
CA MET A 18 50.47 -29.06 -27.70
C MET A 18 50.03 -29.05 -29.18
N LYS A 19 49.85 -30.22 -29.81
CA LYS A 19 49.36 -30.32 -31.20
C LYS A 19 47.92 -29.82 -31.36
N GLN A 20 47.09 -30.01 -30.35
CA GLN A 20 45.72 -29.47 -30.33
C GLN A 20 45.72 -27.95 -30.10
N GLU A 21 46.63 -27.43 -29.28
CA GLU A 21 46.83 -26.00 -29.08
C GLU A 21 47.37 -25.32 -30.32
N GLU A 22 48.30 -25.92 -31.07
CA GLU A 22 48.75 -25.40 -32.37
C GLU A 22 47.61 -25.29 -33.40
N LYS A 23 46.66 -26.22 -33.36
CA LYS A 23 45.46 -26.19 -34.22
C LYS A 23 44.40 -25.20 -33.73
N ARG A 24 44.42 -24.86 -32.45
CA ARG A 24 43.51 -23.85 -31.88
C ARG A 24 44.07 -22.47 -32.18
N LYS A 25 43.19 -21.56 -32.59
CA LYS A 25 43.56 -20.14 -32.63
C LYS A 25 43.95 -19.70 -31.21
N PRO A 26 44.92 -18.77 -31.07
CA PRO A 26 45.25 -18.20 -29.77
C PRO A 26 43.97 -17.71 -29.09
N LYS A 27 43.92 -17.79 -27.75
CA LYS A 27 42.80 -17.23 -26.98
C LYS A 27 42.74 -15.73 -27.25
N GLU A 28 41.88 -15.35 -28.18
CA GLU A 28 41.57 -13.96 -28.45
C GLU A 28 41.04 -13.36 -27.15
N ARG A 29 41.58 -12.19 -26.78
CA ARG A 29 41.05 -11.44 -25.66
C ARG A 29 39.93 -10.57 -26.19
N ARG A 30 38.84 -10.50 -25.43
CA ARG A 30 37.74 -9.59 -25.67
C ARG A 30 38.28 -8.15 -25.81
N PRO A 31 37.87 -7.41 -26.86
CA PRO A 31 38.19 -5.99 -27.00
C PRO A 31 37.68 -5.18 -25.79
N TYR A 32 38.41 -4.13 -25.41
CA TYR A 32 38.01 -3.27 -24.30
C TYR A 32 36.74 -2.45 -24.64
N LEU A 33 36.66 -1.94 -25.87
CA LEU A 33 35.50 -1.22 -26.37
C LEU A 33 34.67 -2.10 -27.30
N ALA A 34 33.38 -2.26 -26.97
CA ALA A 34 32.44 -2.99 -27.84
C ALA A 34 32.29 -2.36 -29.23
N SER A 35 32.50 -1.05 -29.36
CA SER A 35 32.41 -0.32 -30.63
C SER A 35 33.46 -0.74 -31.67
N GLU A 36 34.58 -1.33 -31.25
CA GLU A 36 35.62 -1.81 -32.16
C GLU A 36 35.17 -3.05 -32.95
N CYS A 37 34.27 -3.85 -32.37
CA CYS A 37 33.73 -5.03 -33.02
C CYS A 37 32.73 -4.64 -34.11
N ARG A 38 32.94 -5.16 -35.33
CA ARG A 38 32.09 -4.91 -36.50
C ARG A 38 31.31 -6.15 -36.95
N ASP A 39 31.67 -7.32 -36.45
CA ASP A 39 31.02 -8.58 -36.78
C ASP A 39 30.00 -8.96 -35.69
N LEU A 40 28.82 -9.39 -36.13
CA LEU A 40 27.72 -9.76 -35.24
C LEU A 40 28.01 -11.09 -34.53
N ALA A 41 28.58 -12.07 -35.24
CA ALA A 41 28.87 -13.37 -34.67
C ALA A 41 29.96 -13.30 -33.59
N GLU A 42 30.94 -12.42 -33.78
CA GLU A 42 31.97 -12.14 -32.78
C GLU A 42 31.38 -11.43 -31.54
N ALA A 43 30.50 -10.45 -31.74
CA ALA A 43 29.82 -9.77 -30.63
C ALA A 43 28.97 -10.73 -29.78
N ASP A 44 28.24 -11.66 -30.41
CA ASP A 44 27.47 -12.70 -29.70
C ASP A 44 28.37 -13.69 -28.94
N ARG A 45 29.56 -14.00 -29.49
CA ARG A 45 30.57 -14.82 -28.80
C ARG A 45 31.06 -14.13 -27.52
N TRP A 46 31.43 -12.85 -27.61
CA TRP A 46 31.88 -12.07 -26.46
C TRP A 46 30.79 -11.91 -25.41
N ARG A 47 29.53 -11.69 -25.84
CA ARG A 47 28.38 -11.69 -24.93
C ARG A 47 28.23 -13.02 -24.18
N SER A 48 28.39 -14.14 -24.87
CA SER A 48 28.27 -15.48 -24.27
C SER A 48 29.38 -15.77 -23.27
N GLU A 49 30.61 -15.33 -23.55
CA GLU A 49 31.72 -15.42 -22.61
C GLU A 49 31.47 -14.59 -21.34
N ILE A 50 31.00 -13.35 -21.50
CA ILE A 50 30.59 -12.48 -20.39
C ILE A 50 29.52 -13.13 -19.52
N LEU A 51 28.51 -13.77 -20.13
CA LEU A 51 27.48 -14.48 -19.36
C LEU A 51 28.07 -15.66 -18.56
N ARG A 52 29.07 -16.35 -19.10
CA ARG A 52 29.76 -17.43 -18.39
C ARG A 52 30.60 -16.90 -17.22
N GLU A 53 31.31 -15.77 -17.41
CA GLU A 53 32.04 -15.08 -16.35
C GLU A 53 31.09 -14.64 -15.22
N ILE A 54 29.93 -14.06 -15.56
CA ILE A 54 28.88 -13.70 -14.59
C ILE A 54 28.42 -14.94 -13.84
N GLY A 55 28.09 -16.03 -14.54
CA GLY A 55 27.62 -17.26 -13.92
C GLY A 55 28.62 -17.84 -12.92
N ALA A 56 29.92 -17.82 -13.24
CA ALA A 56 30.98 -18.27 -12.33
C ALA A 56 31.07 -17.41 -11.06
N LYS A 57 31.05 -16.08 -11.21
CA LYS A 57 31.13 -15.15 -10.07
C LYS A 57 29.87 -15.17 -9.21
N VAL A 58 28.70 -15.32 -9.84
CA VAL A 58 27.43 -15.49 -9.12
C VAL A 58 27.44 -16.81 -8.33
N ALA A 59 27.99 -17.89 -8.86
CA ALA A 59 28.16 -19.12 -8.08
C ALA A 59 29.13 -18.92 -6.89
N GLU A 60 30.19 -18.14 -7.06
CA GLU A 60 31.14 -17.83 -6.00
C GLU A 60 30.52 -16.99 -4.87
N ILE A 61 29.73 -15.95 -5.20
CA ILE A 61 29.11 -15.05 -4.23
C ILE A 61 27.96 -15.67 -3.43
N GLN A 62 27.42 -16.81 -3.86
CA GLN A 62 26.44 -17.55 -3.05
C GLN A 62 27.05 -18.21 -1.81
N ASN A 63 28.37 -18.38 -1.78
CA ASN A 63 29.04 -18.98 -0.63
C ASN A 63 29.15 -17.96 0.51
N GLU A 64 28.31 -18.11 1.54
CA GLU A 64 28.25 -17.20 2.71
C GLU A 64 29.50 -17.23 3.59
N GLY A 65 30.34 -18.26 3.45
CA GLY A 65 31.60 -18.38 4.18
C GLY A 65 32.75 -17.52 3.64
N LEU A 66 32.55 -16.78 2.54
CA LEU A 66 33.54 -15.79 2.09
C LEU A 66 33.48 -14.57 3.01
N GLY A 67 34.66 -14.05 3.40
CA GLY A 67 34.73 -12.83 4.21
C GLY A 67 34.07 -11.63 3.51
N GLU A 68 33.55 -10.69 4.32
CA GLU A 68 32.79 -9.51 3.87
C GLU A 68 33.49 -8.70 2.77
N HIS A 69 34.79 -8.42 2.92
CA HIS A 69 35.56 -7.69 1.91
C HIS A 69 35.55 -8.40 0.54
N ARG A 70 35.71 -9.72 0.53
CA ARG A 70 35.70 -10.50 -0.72
C ARG A 70 34.31 -10.51 -1.35
N LEU A 71 33.25 -10.53 -0.54
CA LEU A 71 31.88 -10.41 -1.03
C LEU A 71 31.64 -9.04 -1.69
N HIS A 72 32.17 -7.96 -1.12
CA HIS A 72 32.12 -6.64 -1.75
C HIS A 72 32.86 -6.60 -3.09
N ASP A 73 34.11 -7.07 -3.13
CA ASP A 73 34.92 -7.10 -4.35
C ASP A 73 34.25 -7.92 -5.45
N LEU A 74 33.75 -9.12 -5.12
CA LEU A 74 33.01 -9.97 -6.06
C LEU A 74 31.73 -9.27 -6.57
N ASN A 75 31.03 -8.55 -5.70
CA ASN A 75 29.83 -7.82 -6.09
C ASN A 75 30.15 -6.68 -7.06
N ASP A 76 31.22 -5.92 -6.81
CA ASP A 76 31.72 -4.88 -7.71
C ASP A 76 32.15 -5.44 -9.06
N GLU A 77 32.86 -6.57 -9.04
CA GLU A 77 33.24 -7.28 -10.24
C GLU A 77 32.04 -7.76 -11.06
N ILE A 78 31.00 -8.33 -10.42
CA ILE A 78 29.78 -8.73 -11.11
C ILE A 78 29.08 -7.50 -11.72
N ASN A 79 28.97 -6.40 -10.98
CA ASN A 79 28.38 -5.16 -11.50
C ASN A 79 29.18 -4.57 -12.66
N LYS A 80 30.52 -4.67 -12.63
CA LYS A 80 31.39 -4.25 -13.73
C LYS A 80 31.10 -5.08 -14.99
N VAL A 81 31.11 -6.41 -14.86
CA VAL A 81 30.87 -7.33 -16.00
C VAL A 81 29.43 -7.22 -16.53
N LEU A 82 28.44 -6.93 -15.68
CA LEU A 82 27.06 -6.65 -16.11
C LEU A 82 26.94 -5.36 -16.93
N ARG A 83 27.69 -4.31 -16.58
CA ARG A 83 27.75 -3.08 -17.39
C ARG A 83 28.39 -3.36 -18.74
N GLU A 84 29.49 -4.11 -18.76
CA GLU A 84 30.13 -4.57 -19.99
C GLU A 84 29.15 -5.35 -20.86
N ARG A 85 28.38 -6.30 -20.30
CA ARG A 85 27.31 -7.02 -21.01
C ARG A 85 26.34 -6.06 -21.68
N ALA A 86 25.87 -5.04 -20.97
CA ALA A 86 24.94 -4.06 -21.50
C ALA A 86 25.54 -3.25 -22.67
N HIS A 87 26.84 -2.96 -22.65
CA HIS A 87 27.53 -2.34 -23.80
C HIS A 87 27.57 -3.27 -25.01
N TRP A 88 27.88 -4.55 -24.80
CA TRP A 88 27.88 -5.55 -25.87
C TRP A 88 26.47 -5.80 -26.44
N GLU A 89 25.45 -5.86 -25.59
CA GLU A 89 24.05 -6.00 -26.02
C GLU A 89 23.58 -4.79 -26.85
N ARG A 90 23.98 -3.57 -26.46
CA ARG A 90 23.71 -2.38 -27.28
C ARG A 90 24.43 -2.45 -28.63
N ARG A 91 25.68 -2.91 -28.64
CA ARG A 91 26.45 -3.07 -29.87
C ARG A 91 25.82 -4.09 -30.82
N ILE A 92 25.34 -5.22 -30.31
CA ILE A 92 24.65 -6.22 -31.11
C ILE A 92 23.41 -5.61 -31.77
N VAL A 93 22.64 -4.80 -31.04
CA VAL A 93 21.48 -4.08 -31.60
C VAL A 93 21.91 -3.07 -32.68
N GLU A 94 22.99 -2.31 -32.46
CA GLU A 94 23.54 -1.38 -33.48
C GLU A 94 24.00 -2.09 -34.76
N LEU A 95 24.51 -3.32 -34.65
CA LEU A 95 24.90 -4.17 -35.78
C LEU A 95 23.70 -4.85 -36.46
N GLY A 96 22.47 -4.59 -36.00
CA GLY A 96 21.23 -5.17 -36.56
C GLY A 96 20.85 -6.53 -35.98
N GLY A 97 21.44 -6.92 -34.84
CA GLY A 97 21.17 -8.18 -34.16
C GLY A 97 19.99 -8.14 -33.18
N PRO A 98 19.72 -9.28 -32.51
CA PRO A 98 18.60 -9.43 -31.58
C PRO A 98 18.72 -8.51 -30.36
N ASN A 99 17.59 -7.96 -29.90
CA ASN A 99 17.56 -7.16 -28.68
C ASN A 99 17.39 -8.03 -27.43
N TYR A 100 18.52 -8.46 -26.87
CA TYR A 100 18.56 -9.26 -25.65
C TYR A 100 18.09 -8.53 -24.39
N ALA A 101 18.16 -7.19 -24.35
CA ALA A 101 17.75 -6.41 -23.19
C ALA A 101 16.22 -6.45 -22.96
N ARG A 102 15.44 -6.61 -24.03
CA ARG A 102 13.96 -6.62 -23.96
C ARG A 102 13.39 -7.94 -23.45
N GLY A 103 14.10 -9.06 -23.67
CA GLY A 103 13.70 -10.40 -23.23
C GLY A 103 14.29 -10.84 -21.91
N ALA A 104 15.20 -10.05 -21.32
CA ALA A 104 15.81 -10.38 -20.05
C ALA A 104 14.77 -10.28 -18.91
N PRO A 105 14.53 -11.36 -18.15
CA PRO A 105 13.72 -11.25 -16.95
C PRO A 105 14.35 -10.21 -16.02
N ARG A 106 13.52 -9.33 -15.44
CA ARG A 106 13.99 -8.51 -14.33
C ARG A 106 14.48 -9.49 -13.26
N MET A 107 15.74 -9.39 -12.87
CA MET A 107 16.34 -10.30 -11.90
C MET A 107 15.72 -10.01 -10.53
N THR A 108 14.57 -10.61 -10.28
CA THR A 108 13.91 -10.68 -8.98
C THR A 108 14.47 -11.90 -8.24
N ASP A 109 14.75 -11.75 -6.95
CA ASP A 109 15.14 -12.90 -6.12
C ASP A 109 14.05 -13.97 -6.03
N LEU A 110 14.41 -15.10 -5.42
CA LEU A 110 13.47 -16.14 -4.97
C LEU A 110 12.35 -15.57 -4.07
N GLU A 111 12.62 -14.50 -3.31
CA GLU A 111 11.61 -13.76 -2.54
C GLU A 111 10.88 -12.64 -3.32
N GLY A 112 11.12 -12.48 -4.62
CA GLY A 112 10.44 -11.46 -5.44
C GLY A 112 10.88 -10.02 -5.17
N ASN A 113 11.90 -9.81 -4.34
CA ASN A 113 12.44 -8.49 -4.05
C ASN A 113 13.28 -7.95 -5.21
N ILE A 114 13.16 -6.64 -5.45
CA ILE A 114 13.95 -5.91 -6.44
C ILE A 114 15.37 -5.81 -5.91
N VAL A 115 16.29 -6.48 -6.58
CA VAL A 115 17.73 -6.55 -6.23
C VAL A 115 18.49 -5.26 -6.55
N ASP A 116 17.84 -4.37 -7.31
CA ASP A 116 18.42 -3.14 -7.82
C ASP A 116 18.21 -2.02 -6.80
N VAL A 117 19.31 -1.46 -6.29
CA VAL A 117 19.25 -0.16 -5.62
C VAL A 117 18.87 0.89 -6.67
N PRO A 118 17.75 1.61 -6.53
CA PRO A 118 17.36 2.62 -7.51
C PRO A 118 18.48 3.65 -7.67
N ASN A 119 18.93 3.86 -8.91
CA ASN A 119 19.93 4.89 -9.18
C ASN A 119 19.34 6.27 -8.80
N PRO A 120 19.97 7.04 -7.89
CA PRO A 120 19.48 8.38 -7.50
C PRO A 120 19.32 9.33 -8.69
N SER A 121 20.09 9.11 -9.76
CA SER A 121 20.05 9.90 -10.99
C SER A 121 18.93 9.49 -11.96
N GLY A 122 18.24 8.36 -11.73
CA GLY A 122 17.22 7.82 -12.63
C GLY A 122 17.73 7.39 -14.01
N ARG A 123 19.03 7.55 -14.30
CA ARG A 123 19.68 7.16 -15.56
C ARG A 123 20.38 5.82 -15.42
N GLY A 124 19.79 4.80 -16.04
CA GLY A 124 20.43 3.51 -16.26
C GLY A 124 20.31 2.52 -15.10
N PRO A 125 20.88 1.31 -15.28
CA PRO A 125 20.77 0.23 -14.31
C PRO A 125 21.46 0.61 -13.00
N GLY A 126 20.75 0.46 -11.88
CA GLY A 126 21.29 0.72 -10.55
C GLY A 126 22.37 -0.28 -10.14
N TYR A 127 23.04 0.02 -9.03
CA TYR A 127 23.97 -0.91 -8.40
C TYR A 127 23.17 -2.08 -7.80
N ARG A 128 23.69 -3.29 -7.96
CA ARG A 128 23.01 -4.53 -7.54
C ARG A 128 23.84 -5.28 -6.54
N TYR A 129 23.18 -5.91 -5.59
CA TYR A 129 23.83 -6.84 -4.67
C TYR A 129 23.45 -8.28 -5.06
N PHE A 130 24.36 -9.25 -4.99
CA PHE A 130 24.08 -10.64 -5.38
C PHE A 130 24.34 -11.61 -4.23
N GLY A 131 23.49 -12.63 -4.08
CA GLY A 131 23.70 -13.73 -3.12
C GLY A 131 24.01 -13.25 -1.69
N ALA A 132 25.10 -13.75 -1.12
CA ALA A 132 25.53 -13.43 0.24
C ALA A 132 25.84 -11.93 0.45
N ALA A 133 26.18 -11.18 -0.60
CA ALA A 133 26.43 -9.75 -0.47
C ALA A 133 25.19 -8.93 -0.05
N LYS A 134 23.98 -9.49 -0.20
CA LYS A 134 22.74 -8.86 0.30
C LYS A 134 22.59 -8.96 1.81
N LYS A 135 23.21 -9.97 2.42
CA LYS A 135 23.14 -10.25 3.86
C LYS A 135 24.17 -9.45 4.66
N LEU A 136 25.01 -8.66 3.98
CA LEU A 136 25.96 -7.77 4.62
C LEU A 136 25.20 -6.70 5.42
N PRO A 137 25.57 -6.39 6.67
CA PRO A 137 24.81 -5.48 7.52
C PRO A 137 24.53 -4.12 6.88
N SER A 138 25.55 -3.51 6.25
CA SER A 138 25.43 -2.22 5.56
C SER A 138 24.47 -2.24 4.38
N VAL A 139 24.34 -3.38 3.72
CA VAL A 139 23.49 -3.58 2.54
C VAL A 139 22.07 -3.92 2.95
N LEU A 140 21.94 -4.73 4.00
CA LEU A 140 20.65 -5.12 4.56
C LEU A 140 19.84 -3.89 5.00
N GLU A 141 20.49 -2.91 5.64
CA GLU A 141 19.87 -1.62 6.01
C GLU A 141 19.30 -0.86 4.79
N LEU A 142 19.89 -1.01 3.60
CA LEU A 142 19.38 -0.36 2.37
C LEU A 142 18.13 -1.05 1.81
N PHE A 143 17.96 -2.35 2.09
CA PHE A 143 16.84 -3.15 1.61
C PHE A 143 15.73 -3.34 2.66
N GLU A 144 16.04 -3.14 3.94
CA GLU A 144 15.05 -3.10 5.01
C GLU A 144 14.14 -1.90 4.79
N LYS A 145 13.01 -2.18 4.14
CA LYS A 145 11.96 -1.20 3.93
C LYS A 145 11.55 -0.69 5.32
N PRO A 146 11.59 0.64 5.58
CA PRO A 146 11.11 1.16 6.83
C PRO A 146 9.68 0.64 7.04
N PRO A 147 9.32 0.20 8.26
CA PRO A 147 8.02 -0.39 8.52
C PRO A 147 6.97 0.56 7.99
N GLU A 148 6.10 0.06 7.09
CA GLU A 148 5.11 0.90 6.44
C GLU A 148 4.33 1.63 7.53
N GLU A 149 4.54 2.95 7.62
CA GLU A 149 3.84 3.75 8.58
C GLU A 149 2.36 3.52 8.32
N LYS A 150 1.66 2.95 9.30
CA LYS A 150 0.22 2.72 9.21
C LYS A 150 -0.39 4.07 8.86
N ARG A 151 -0.81 4.23 7.61
CA ARG A 151 -1.35 5.50 7.12
C ARG A 151 -2.43 5.91 8.09
N ARG A 152 -2.26 7.09 8.69
CA ARG A 152 -3.30 7.65 9.55
C ARG A 152 -4.59 7.67 8.73
N ARG A 153 -5.70 7.26 9.34
CA ARG A 153 -7.00 7.25 8.66
C ARG A 153 -7.23 8.63 8.08
N THR A 154 -7.52 8.70 6.78
CA THR A 154 -7.83 9.98 6.15
C THR A 154 -9.21 10.45 6.63
N ARG A 155 -9.50 11.75 6.53
CA ARG A 155 -10.84 12.28 6.82
C ARG A 155 -11.92 11.52 6.04
N TYR A 156 -11.65 11.18 4.78
CA TYR A 156 -12.55 10.38 3.96
C TYR A 156 -12.84 8.99 4.55
N ASP A 157 -11.81 8.28 5.04
CA ASP A 157 -11.99 6.97 5.67
C ASP A 157 -12.80 7.04 6.97
N ILE A 158 -12.68 8.16 7.69
CA ILE A 158 -13.47 8.44 8.90
C ILE A 158 -14.92 8.73 8.51
N TYR A 159 -15.17 9.65 7.57
CA TYR A 159 -16.51 9.99 7.09
C TYR A 159 -17.23 8.79 6.47
N LYS A 160 -16.52 7.88 5.80
CA LYS A 160 -17.12 6.66 5.25
C LYS A 160 -17.66 5.71 6.33
N ARG A 161 -17.14 5.80 7.56
CA ARG A 161 -17.59 4.98 8.70
C ARG A 161 -18.66 5.69 9.55
N ILE A 162 -18.83 7.00 9.38
CA ILE A 162 -19.88 7.76 10.03
C ILE A 162 -21.20 7.40 9.32
N ASP A 163 -22.03 6.64 10.01
CA ASP A 163 -23.34 6.20 9.54
C ASP A 163 -24.46 7.08 10.12
N ALA A 164 -25.70 6.83 9.71
CA ALA A 164 -26.86 7.54 10.22
C ALA A 164 -27.01 7.42 11.76
N SER A 165 -26.49 6.32 12.34
CA SER A 165 -26.45 6.08 13.78
C SER A 165 -25.60 7.12 14.52
N TYR A 166 -24.51 7.62 13.93
CA TYR A 166 -23.71 8.71 14.53
C TYR A 166 -24.50 10.02 14.70
N TYR A 167 -25.49 10.25 13.83
CA TYR A 167 -26.37 11.42 13.88
C TYR A 167 -27.66 11.16 14.67
N GLY A 168 -27.79 10.01 15.35
CA GLY A 168 -28.94 9.69 16.21
C GLY A 168 -30.22 9.31 15.46
N TYR A 169 -30.18 9.13 14.13
CA TYR A 169 -31.38 8.77 13.35
C TYR A 169 -31.97 7.39 13.67
N ARG A 170 -31.30 6.59 14.50
CA ARG A 170 -31.74 5.26 14.92
C ARG A 170 -31.96 5.15 16.43
N ASP A 171 -31.77 6.22 17.19
CA ASP A 171 -31.91 6.20 18.65
C ASP A 171 -33.38 5.95 19.06
N ASP A 172 -34.34 6.35 18.21
CA ASP A 172 -35.77 6.07 18.38
C ASP A 172 -36.11 4.58 18.18
N GLU A 173 -35.29 3.82 17.44
CA GLU A 173 -35.52 2.40 17.13
C GLU A 173 -35.07 1.46 18.27
N ASP A 174 -34.33 1.95 19.27
CA ASP A 174 -33.85 1.15 20.40
C ASP A 174 -34.97 0.83 21.42
N GLY A 175 -36.16 1.39 21.25
CA GLY A 175 -37.36 1.14 22.08
C GLY A 175 -37.22 1.62 23.53
N VAL A 176 -36.14 2.33 23.86
CA VAL A 176 -35.92 2.95 25.17
C VAL A 176 -36.90 4.11 25.36
N LEU A 177 -37.10 4.91 24.32
CA LEU A 177 -38.00 6.06 24.35
C LEU A 177 -39.45 5.63 24.58
N GLU A 178 -39.95 4.64 23.83
CA GLU A 178 -41.31 4.10 23.97
C GLU A 178 -41.61 3.60 25.40
N ARG A 179 -40.62 2.99 26.08
CA ARG A 179 -40.78 2.51 27.47
C ARG A 179 -40.93 3.64 28.48
N LEU A 180 -40.34 4.80 28.20
CA LEU A 180 -40.37 5.96 29.08
C LEU A 180 -41.60 6.84 28.79
N GLU A 181 -41.95 7.02 27.52
CA GLU A 181 -43.09 7.85 27.10
C GLU A 181 -44.44 7.19 27.41
N GLY A 182 -44.59 5.87 27.22
CA GLY A 182 -45.84 5.17 27.48
C GLY A 182 -46.49 5.43 28.86
N PRO A 183 -45.77 5.26 30.00
CA PRO A 183 -46.34 5.58 31.31
C PRO A 183 -46.61 7.08 31.50
N ALA A 184 -45.75 7.94 30.97
CA ALA A 184 -45.92 9.40 31.06
C ALA A 184 -47.16 9.88 30.27
N GLU A 185 -47.36 9.35 29.06
CA GLU A 185 -48.55 9.61 28.24
C GLU A 185 -49.82 9.11 28.92
N ALA A 186 -49.80 7.91 29.51
CA ALA A 186 -50.93 7.37 30.24
C ALA A 186 -51.32 8.27 31.44
N GLU A 187 -50.35 8.75 32.22
CA GLU A 187 -50.61 9.70 33.30
C GLU A 187 -51.19 11.03 32.81
N MET A 188 -50.68 11.55 31.69
CA MET A 188 -51.18 12.78 31.08
C MET A 188 -52.61 12.59 30.56
N TRP A 189 -52.89 11.45 29.93
CA TRP A 189 -54.21 11.07 29.45
C TRP A 189 -55.22 10.94 30.60
N GLU A 190 -54.84 10.28 31.69
CA GLU A 190 -55.69 10.14 32.86
C GLU A 190 -56.04 11.50 33.48
N LYS A 191 -55.06 12.40 33.60
CA LYS A 191 -55.28 13.78 34.08
C LYS A 191 -56.24 14.54 33.16
N ALA A 192 -56.04 14.45 31.83
CA ALA A 192 -56.90 15.09 30.84
C ALA A 192 -58.34 14.54 30.87
N VAL A 193 -58.50 13.22 30.99
CA VAL A 193 -59.83 12.59 31.08
C VAL A 193 -60.52 12.93 32.40
N ALA A 194 -59.79 12.99 33.51
CA ALA A 194 -60.34 13.39 34.81
C ALA A 194 -60.82 14.84 34.79
N GLU A 195 -60.03 15.74 34.19
CA GLU A 195 -60.38 17.15 33.98
C GLU A 195 -61.62 17.27 33.07
N TRP A 196 -61.66 16.56 31.95
CA TRP A 196 -62.81 16.54 31.05
C TRP A 196 -64.09 16.02 31.73
N ARG A 197 -64.00 14.93 32.49
CA ARG A 197 -65.14 14.37 33.25
C ARG A 197 -65.67 15.35 34.29
N ARG A 198 -64.77 16.10 34.95
CA ARG A 198 -65.13 17.14 35.91
C ARG A 198 -65.83 18.31 35.23
N LEU A 199 -65.32 18.77 34.09
CA LEU A 199 -65.98 19.79 33.29
C LEU A 199 -67.35 19.31 32.77
N GLU A 200 -67.47 18.04 32.37
CA GLU A 200 -68.72 17.50 31.88
C GLU A 200 -69.76 17.29 32.98
N SER A 201 -69.36 16.94 34.21
CA SER A 201 -70.29 16.89 35.34
C SER A 201 -70.82 18.29 35.67
N ILE A 202 -69.94 19.30 35.71
CA ILE A 202 -70.33 20.71 35.91
C ILE A 202 -71.29 21.15 34.79
N ARG A 203 -70.97 20.83 33.53
CA ARG A 203 -71.82 21.12 32.37
C ARG A 203 -73.18 20.43 32.49
N ARG A 204 -73.22 19.16 32.92
CA ARG A 204 -74.46 18.40 33.07
C ARG A 204 -75.32 18.91 34.23
N GLU A 205 -74.70 19.33 35.33
CA GLU A 205 -75.37 19.96 36.47
C GLU A 205 -75.95 21.33 36.08
N ALA A 206 -75.18 22.16 35.36
CA ALA A 206 -75.68 23.39 34.77
C ALA A 206 -76.87 23.14 33.82
N MET A 207 -76.80 22.11 32.97
CA MET A 207 -77.90 21.74 32.07
C MET A 207 -79.13 21.18 32.81
N LYS A 208 -78.95 20.50 33.95
CA LYS A 208 -80.05 20.04 34.81
C LYS A 208 -80.73 21.22 35.53
N ALA A 209 -79.96 22.17 36.05
CA ALA A 209 -80.48 23.39 36.67
C ALA A 209 -81.31 24.23 35.69
N VAL A 210 -80.87 24.35 34.44
CA VAL A 210 -81.64 25.00 33.36
C VAL A 210 -82.96 24.26 33.05
N LYS A 211 -83.01 22.93 33.22
CA LYS A 211 -84.21 22.10 32.95
C LYS A 211 -85.18 22.01 34.14
N SER A 212 -84.73 22.21 35.38
CA SER A 212 -85.57 22.21 36.59
C SER A 212 -86.21 23.57 36.89
N GLY A 213 -85.99 24.59 36.06
CA GLY A 213 -86.63 25.91 36.21
C GLY A 213 -86.13 26.72 37.41
N GLU A 214 -85.05 26.30 38.07
CA GLU A 214 -84.32 27.14 39.01
C GLU A 214 -83.39 28.05 38.22
N VAL A 215 -83.81 29.30 38.07
CA VAL A 215 -82.97 30.34 37.48
C VAL A 215 -81.91 30.73 38.52
N ALA A 216 -80.83 29.95 38.59
CA ALA A 216 -79.61 30.43 39.20
C ALA A 216 -79.04 31.51 38.26
N THR A 217 -78.98 32.75 38.76
CA THR A 217 -78.24 33.82 38.10
C THR A 217 -76.78 33.40 37.98
N ALA A 218 -76.38 32.96 36.78
CA ALA A 218 -74.99 32.79 36.44
C ALA A 218 -74.33 34.17 36.50
N GLY A 219 -73.58 34.42 37.57
CA GLY A 219 -72.55 35.44 37.57
C GLY A 219 -71.68 35.25 36.34
N ALA A 220 -71.38 36.36 35.67
CA ALA A 220 -70.63 36.44 34.44
C ALA A 220 -69.41 35.48 34.43
N PRO A 221 -69.07 34.86 33.28
CA PRO A 221 -67.85 34.09 33.18
C PRO A 221 -66.68 34.99 33.56
N GLU A 222 -65.96 34.62 34.63
CA GLU A 222 -64.64 35.18 34.89
C GLU A 222 -63.83 35.00 33.63
N GLN A 223 -63.41 36.14 33.07
CA GLN A 223 -62.55 36.20 31.92
C GLN A 223 -61.36 35.29 32.19
N TRP A 224 -61.25 34.26 31.35
CA TRP A 224 -60.04 33.48 31.20
C TRP A 224 -58.95 34.47 30.77
N HIS A 225 -58.24 35.04 31.74
CA HIS A 225 -56.98 35.70 31.51
C HIS A 225 -55.99 34.59 31.19
N GLY A 226 -56.03 34.16 29.93
CA GLY A 226 -54.88 33.51 29.34
C GLY A 226 -53.69 34.42 29.60
N THR A 227 -52.74 33.92 30.38
CA THR A 227 -51.36 34.38 30.29
C THR A 227 -50.89 33.97 28.89
N ALA A 228 -51.23 34.83 27.93
CA ALA A 228 -50.47 34.96 26.71
C ALA A 228 -49.08 35.46 27.14
N GLU A 229 -48.22 34.52 27.52
CA GLU A 229 -46.78 34.73 27.35
C GLU A 229 -46.52 34.74 25.84
N ARG A 230 -46.78 35.90 25.24
CA ARG A 230 -46.15 36.31 23.98
C ARG A 230 -45.14 37.39 24.32
N SER A 231 -43.96 36.94 24.70
CA SER A 231 -42.71 37.67 24.70
C SER A 231 -41.63 36.59 24.67
N THR A 232 -40.87 36.35 23.61
CA THR A 232 -40.53 37.16 22.44
C THR A 232 -40.01 36.22 21.37
N GLU A 233 -40.31 36.51 20.11
CA GLU A 233 -39.47 36.09 18.99
C GLU A 233 -38.03 36.51 19.29
N VAL A 234 -37.16 35.55 19.63
CA VAL A 234 -35.73 35.71 19.34
C VAL A 234 -35.60 35.36 17.87
N LEU A 235 -35.69 36.40 17.04
CA LEU A 235 -35.18 36.39 15.69
C LEU A 235 -33.78 35.78 15.73
N PHE A 236 -33.65 34.63 15.09
CA PHE A 236 -32.38 34.00 14.76
C PHE A 236 -31.59 35.02 13.94
N LYS A 237 -30.72 35.76 14.60
CA LYS A 237 -29.69 36.55 13.92
C LYS A 237 -28.67 35.52 13.46
N GLY A 238 -28.74 35.17 12.18
CA GLY A 238 -27.71 34.38 11.54
C GLY A 238 -26.37 35.07 11.79
N GLU A 239 -25.51 34.39 12.52
CA GLU A 239 -24.09 34.66 12.52
C GLU A 239 -23.58 34.12 11.19
N GLU A 240 -23.50 35.01 10.21
CA GLU A 240 -22.62 34.82 9.07
C GLU A 240 -21.20 34.67 9.62
N ASP A 241 -20.70 33.44 9.63
CA ASP A 241 -19.28 33.18 9.66
C ASP A 241 -18.65 33.86 8.44
N ALA A 242 -18.12 35.05 8.69
CA ALA A 242 -17.19 35.71 7.80
C ALA A 242 -15.96 34.80 7.66
N SER A 243 -15.87 34.19 6.48
CA SER A 243 -14.63 33.65 5.95
C SER A 243 -13.58 34.76 5.88
N GLY A 244 -12.46 34.54 6.58
CA GLY A 244 -11.18 35.21 6.43
C GLY A 244 -10.09 34.20 6.65
#